data_AF-A0A0P4WC34-F1
#
_entry.id   AF-A0A0P4WC34-F1
#
_cell.length_a   1.000
_cell.length_b   1.000
_cell.length_c   1.000
_cell.angle_alpha   90.00
_cell.angle_beta   90.00
_cell.angle_gamma   90.00
#
_symmetry.space_group_name_H-M   'P 1'
#
loop_
_entity.id
_entity.type
_entity.pdbx_description
1 polymer ?
#
loop_
_entity_poly.entity_id
_entity_poly.type
_entity_poly.pdbx_seq_one_letter_code
_entity_poly.pdbx_strand_id
1 'polypeptide(L)'
;MCTGFCLPWSQDRSGGDGRLQFRYIFQVRRGDVLSAWAGIRPLVQDPNKTDTQSIARNHIVHVSENGLVTIAGGKWTTYRSMASEAIDTAIKACNLSPAHQESQTDGLLLEGAHKWTPTMYIRLVQDFGLESEVAKHLAHTYGDRAFSVAKLASLTGKRWPIVGRRLHSEFPYIDAEVRYACREYAATAVDVIGRRLRLAFLNTQAAGEALPTVVNIMAEEYKWSEAEKKRQLEAAIKYLQQEMGQNVNRASREKIPINLSKSEISEYVKRFNSLDTDKKGYISLNDLRASLKARGQDVPGDTLHEILNEIDLNLNGQVEFDEYLQMMAAIKVGSISHSRFAQLAEMAEEDQRKKITVDRSGGGL
;
A
#
# COMPACT_ATOMS: atom_id res chain seq x y z
N MET A 1 1.27 15.05 -21.59
CA MET A 1 -0.20 14.89 -21.69
C MET A 1 -0.76 14.94 -20.28
N CYS A 2 -1.38 16.05 -19.89
CA CYS A 2 -2.04 16.18 -18.60
C CYS A 2 -3.38 15.43 -18.64
N THR A 3 -3.48 14.30 -17.96
CA THR A 3 -4.75 13.63 -17.72
C THR A 3 -5.33 14.17 -16.42
N GLY A 4 -6.25 15.13 -16.54
CA GLY A 4 -7.09 15.55 -15.42
C GLY A 4 -8.05 14.43 -15.03
N PHE A 5 -8.09 14.09 -13.75
CA PHE A 5 -9.10 13.20 -13.19
C PHE A 5 -10.47 13.89 -13.26
N CYS A 6 -11.39 13.34 -14.05
CA CYS A 6 -12.83 13.64 -13.94
C CYS A 6 -13.46 12.60 -12.99
N LEU A 7 -13.93 13.05 -11.83
CA LEU A 7 -14.87 12.30 -11.00
C LEU A 7 -16.29 12.36 -11.62
N PRO A 8 -17.18 11.40 -11.29
CA PRO A 8 -18.38 11.14 -12.08
C PRO A 8 -19.40 12.27 -12.01
N TRP A 9 -19.92 12.62 -13.18
CA TRP A 9 -21.07 13.50 -13.36
C TRP A 9 -22.33 12.93 -12.67
N SER A 10 -22.91 13.66 -11.72
CA SER A 10 -24.36 13.58 -11.50
C SER A 10 -25.02 14.42 -12.58
N GLN A 11 -25.72 13.75 -13.49
CA GLN A 11 -26.51 14.42 -14.52
C GLN A 11 -27.78 14.95 -13.83
N ASP A 12 -27.79 16.23 -13.44
CA ASP A 12 -29.02 16.90 -13.04
C ASP A 12 -29.37 17.96 -14.08
N ARG A 13 -30.57 17.81 -14.65
CA ARG A 13 -31.14 18.77 -15.59
C ARG A 13 -31.86 19.84 -14.78
N SER A 14 -31.77 21.07 -15.30
CA SER A 14 -32.66 22.22 -15.06
C SER A 14 -32.31 23.16 -13.90
N GLY A 15 -32.47 24.46 -14.20
CA GLY A 15 -32.74 25.52 -13.22
C GLY A 15 -31.51 26.24 -12.71
N GLY A 16 -31.43 27.55 -12.98
CA GLY A 16 -30.33 28.38 -12.52
C GLY A 16 -30.29 28.55 -11.01
N ASP A 17 -29.10 28.37 -10.45
CA ASP A 17 -28.66 29.00 -9.21
C ASP A 17 -27.13 29.08 -9.23
N GLY A 18 -26.59 30.27 -9.00
CA GLY A 18 -25.17 30.61 -9.15
C GLY A 18 -24.29 30.04 -8.05
N ARG A 19 -24.19 28.71 -7.94
CA ARG A 19 -23.23 28.07 -7.03
C ARG A 19 -21.84 28.09 -7.66
N LEU A 20 -20.96 28.88 -7.06
CA LEU A 20 -19.52 28.86 -7.30
C LEU A 20 -19.00 27.41 -7.21
N GLN A 21 -18.73 26.79 -8.35
CA GLN A 21 -18.00 25.53 -8.39
C GLN A 21 -16.53 25.83 -8.05
N PHE A 22 -16.14 25.62 -6.79
CA PHE A 22 -14.74 25.60 -6.40
C PHE A 22 -14.06 24.40 -7.06
N ARG A 23 -13.43 24.66 -8.21
CA ARG A 23 -12.60 23.68 -8.90
C ARG A 23 -11.25 23.62 -8.18
N TYR A 24 -11.15 22.77 -7.15
CA TYR A 24 -9.88 22.48 -6.51
C TYR A 24 -8.95 21.79 -7.52
N ILE A 25 -7.95 22.51 -8.02
CA ILE A 25 -6.88 21.94 -8.84
C ILE A 25 -5.87 21.34 -7.87
N PHE A 26 -6.01 20.05 -7.57
CA PHE A 26 -4.97 19.30 -6.86
C PHE A 26 -3.80 19.07 -7.83
N GLN A 27 -2.65 19.65 -7.52
CA GLN A 27 -1.41 19.34 -8.23
C GLN A 27 -0.90 17.98 -7.75
N VAL A 28 -1.09 16.94 -8.55
CA VAL A 28 -0.49 15.63 -8.31
C VAL A 28 0.96 15.64 -8.79
N ARG A 29 1.87 15.23 -7.91
CA ARG A 29 3.32 15.25 -8.12
C ARG A 29 3.86 13.83 -8.11
N ARG A 30 5.09 13.63 -8.62
CA ARG A 30 5.71 12.28 -8.62
C ARG A 30 5.86 11.72 -7.21
N GLY A 31 6.04 12.57 -6.21
CA GLY A 31 6.12 12.18 -4.80
C GLY A 31 4.87 11.59 -4.21
N ASP A 32 3.71 11.89 -4.80
CA ASP A 32 2.41 11.43 -4.32
C ASP A 32 2.17 9.96 -4.74
N VAL A 33 3.03 9.41 -5.60
CA VAL A 33 2.93 8.03 -6.08
C VAL A 33 3.53 7.08 -5.03
N LEU A 34 2.66 6.44 -4.25
CA LEU A 34 3.07 5.51 -3.19
C LEU A 34 3.44 4.10 -3.70
N SER A 35 2.99 3.75 -4.91
CA SER A 35 3.27 2.48 -5.58
C SER A 35 3.04 2.61 -7.09
N ALA A 36 3.77 1.85 -7.89
CA ALA A 36 3.59 1.77 -9.33
C ALA A 36 3.83 0.36 -9.84
N TRP A 37 2.97 -0.15 -10.71
CA TRP A 37 3.06 -1.50 -11.26
C TRP A 37 2.73 -1.49 -12.74
N ALA A 38 3.15 -2.54 -13.45
CA ALA A 38 2.84 -2.74 -14.85
C ALA A 38 2.22 -4.12 -15.07
N GLY A 39 1.39 -4.22 -16.11
CA GLY A 39 0.77 -5.48 -16.53
C GLY A 39 0.85 -5.63 -18.04
N ILE A 40 1.05 -6.87 -18.50
CA ILE A 40 1.02 -7.21 -19.92
C ILE A 40 -0.40 -7.62 -20.28
N ARG A 41 -0.93 -7.05 -21.36
CA ARG A 41 -2.23 -7.46 -21.90
C ARG A 41 -1.99 -8.61 -22.89
N PRO A 42 -2.60 -9.78 -22.70
CA PRO A 42 -2.52 -10.87 -23.67
C PRO A 42 -3.41 -10.53 -24.86
N LEU A 43 -2.85 -9.81 -25.83
CA LEU A 43 -3.50 -9.53 -27.09
C LEU A 43 -3.24 -10.70 -28.04
N VAL A 44 -4.29 -11.19 -28.68
CA VAL A 44 -4.21 -12.41 -29.46
C VAL A 44 -4.53 -12.13 -30.91
N GLN A 45 -3.68 -12.66 -31.78
CA GLN A 45 -3.96 -12.77 -33.20
C GLN A 45 -4.63 -14.12 -33.45
N ASP A 46 -5.75 -14.10 -34.16
CA ASP A 46 -6.45 -15.32 -34.53
C ASP A 46 -5.60 -16.10 -35.55
N PRO A 47 -5.12 -17.32 -35.20
CA PRO A 47 -4.30 -18.13 -36.11
C PRO A 47 -5.07 -18.57 -37.36
N ASN A 48 -6.41 -18.50 -37.34
CA ASN A 48 -7.26 -18.83 -38.49
C ASN A 48 -7.51 -17.63 -39.43
N LYS A 49 -7.01 -16.43 -39.10
CA LYS A 49 -7.15 -15.23 -39.94
C LYS A 49 -5.79 -14.71 -40.41
N THR A 50 -5.65 -14.60 -41.72
CA THR A 50 -4.44 -14.13 -42.41
C THR A 50 -4.15 -12.63 -42.20
N ASP A 51 -5.12 -11.86 -41.71
CA ASP A 51 -5.05 -10.40 -41.62
C ASP A 51 -4.51 -9.93 -40.25
N THR A 52 -3.23 -9.56 -40.23
CA THR A 52 -2.41 -9.17 -39.06
C THR A 52 -2.87 -7.90 -38.36
N GLN A 53 -3.79 -7.12 -38.94
CA GLN A 53 -4.30 -5.87 -38.37
C GLN A 53 -5.50 -6.06 -37.42
N SER A 54 -6.12 -7.25 -37.41
CA SER A 54 -7.30 -7.52 -36.59
C SER A 54 -6.94 -8.22 -35.27
N ILE A 55 -6.23 -7.53 -34.38
CA ILE A 55 -6.09 -8.01 -32.99
C ILE A 55 -7.50 -8.19 -32.42
N ALA A 56 -7.88 -9.44 -32.12
CA ALA A 56 -9.19 -9.74 -31.57
C ALA A 56 -9.29 -9.06 -30.20
N ARG A 57 -10.28 -8.18 -30.02
CA ARG A 57 -10.63 -7.63 -28.69
C ARG A 57 -11.31 -8.67 -27.79
N ASN A 58 -11.63 -9.84 -28.35
CA ASN A 58 -12.30 -10.97 -27.72
C ASN A 58 -11.28 -12.08 -27.43
N HIS A 59 -11.66 -13.08 -26.64
CA HIS A 59 -10.87 -14.29 -26.49
C HIS A 59 -10.99 -15.20 -27.71
N ILE A 60 -10.03 -16.10 -27.86
CA ILE A 60 -10.08 -17.23 -28.80
C ILE A 60 -9.98 -18.53 -28.03
N VAL A 61 -10.65 -19.56 -28.55
CA VAL A 61 -10.47 -20.95 -28.11
C VAL A 61 -10.01 -21.76 -29.31
N HIS A 62 -8.84 -22.39 -29.21
CA HIS A 62 -8.21 -23.16 -30.28
C HIS A 62 -7.89 -24.57 -29.81
N VAL A 63 -8.14 -25.57 -30.65
CA VAL A 63 -7.75 -26.97 -30.42
C VAL A 63 -6.69 -27.35 -31.43
N SER A 64 -5.51 -27.72 -30.99
CA SER A 64 -4.45 -28.21 -31.88
C SER A 64 -4.71 -29.65 -32.34
N GLU A 65 -3.97 -30.09 -33.35
CA GLU A 65 -4.06 -31.45 -33.91
C GLU A 65 -3.84 -32.56 -32.87
N ASN A 66 -3.06 -32.30 -31.83
CA ASN A 66 -2.83 -33.24 -30.73
C ASN A 66 -3.87 -33.14 -29.58
N GLY A 67 -4.92 -32.34 -29.75
CA GLY A 67 -6.02 -32.20 -28.78
C GLY A 67 -5.79 -31.19 -27.65
N LEU A 68 -4.72 -30.38 -27.67
CA LEU A 68 -4.52 -29.33 -26.67
C LEU A 68 -5.51 -28.18 -26.90
N VAL A 69 -6.36 -27.92 -25.89
CA VAL A 69 -7.28 -26.79 -25.87
C VAL A 69 -6.59 -25.57 -25.28
N THR A 70 -6.48 -24.50 -26.07
CA THR A 70 -5.89 -23.23 -25.68
C THR A 70 -6.94 -22.14 -25.64
N ILE A 71 -7.06 -21.43 -24.52
CA ILE A 71 -7.78 -20.17 -24.44
C ILE A 71 -6.79 -19.02 -24.31
N ALA A 72 -6.97 -17.99 -25.13
CA ALA A 72 -6.12 -16.81 -25.10
C ALA A 72 -6.93 -15.53 -25.32
N GLY A 73 -6.48 -14.42 -24.71
CA GLY A 73 -7.11 -13.11 -24.85
C GLY A 73 -8.29 -12.91 -23.89
N GLY A 74 -9.22 -12.05 -24.28
CA GLY A 74 -10.41 -11.73 -23.50
C GLY A 74 -10.18 -10.70 -22.38
N LYS A 75 -11.17 -10.59 -21.50
CA LYS A 75 -11.21 -9.61 -20.40
C LYS A 75 -11.57 -10.29 -19.09
N TRP A 76 -11.12 -9.70 -17.98
CA TRP A 76 -11.54 -10.13 -16.65
C TRP A 76 -13.07 -10.14 -16.50
N THR A 77 -13.78 -9.18 -17.09
CA THR A 77 -15.25 -9.10 -17.01
C THR A 77 -15.96 -10.25 -17.73
N THR A 78 -15.30 -10.95 -18.64
CA THR A 78 -15.87 -12.04 -19.44
C THR A 78 -15.35 -13.42 -19.04
N TYR A 79 -14.56 -13.52 -17.96
CA TYR A 79 -13.84 -14.75 -17.59
C TYR A 79 -14.74 -15.98 -17.44
N ARG A 80 -15.97 -15.83 -16.90
CA ARG A 80 -16.90 -16.95 -16.72
C ARG A 80 -17.39 -17.48 -18.06
N SER A 81 -17.79 -16.59 -18.98
CA SER A 81 -18.22 -16.98 -20.33
C SER A 81 -17.08 -17.62 -21.11
N MET A 82 -15.88 -17.05 -20.97
CA MET A 82 -14.63 -17.60 -21.52
C MET A 82 -14.36 -19.02 -21.02
N ALA A 83 -14.48 -19.25 -19.72
CA ALA A 83 -14.31 -20.57 -19.13
C ALA A 83 -15.37 -21.57 -19.63
N SER A 84 -16.63 -21.14 -19.77
CA SER A 84 -17.70 -21.98 -20.31
C SER A 84 -17.37 -22.48 -21.72
N GLU A 85 -16.99 -21.57 -22.62
CA GLU A 85 -16.64 -21.91 -24.00
C GLU A 85 -15.39 -22.81 -24.10
N ALA A 86 -14.40 -22.59 -23.23
CA ALA A 86 -13.22 -23.44 -23.15
C ALA A 86 -13.58 -24.87 -22.72
N ILE A 87 -14.46 -25.02 -21.73
CA ILE A 87 -14.94 -26.34 -21.26
C ILE A 87 -15.79 -27.03 -22.33
N ASP A 88 -16.71 -26.31 -22.99
CA ASP A 88 -17.53 -26.88 -24.07
C ASP A 88 -16.66 -27.37 -25.24
N THR A 89 -15.62 -26.62 -25.58
CA THR A 89 -14.63 -27.02 -26.57
C THR A 89 -13.85 -28.26 -26.13
N ALA A 90 -13.43 -28.32 -24.87
CA ALA A 90 -12.71 -29.48 -24.32
C ALA A 90 -13.58 -30.76 -24.28
N ILE A 91 -14.86 -30.63 -23.96
CA ILE A 91 -15.82 -31.75 -23.98
C ILE A 91 -15.90 -32.34 -25.39
N LYS A 92 -16.01 -31.49 -26.42
CA LYS A 92 -16.07 -31.91 -27.82
C LYS A 92 -14.74 -32.51 -28.30
N ALA A 93 -13.63 -31.83 -28.03
CA ALA A 93 -12.30 -32.25 -28.49
C ALA A 93 -11.86 -33.59 -27.88
N CYS A 94 -12.24 -33.85 -26.64
CA CYS A 94 -11.85 -35.05 -25.90
C CYS A 94 -12.96 -36.12 -25.82
N ASN A 95 -14.08 -35.96 -26.54
CA ASN A 95 -15.24 -36.86 -26.51
C ASN A 95 -15.72 -37.20 -25.08
N LEU A 96 -15.78 -36.19 -24.21
CA LEU A 96 -16.19 -36.37 -22.81
C LEU A 96 -17.72 -36.43 -22.71
N SER A 97 -18.22 -37.15 -21.70
CA SER A 97 -19.65 -37.23 -21.37
C SER A 97 -19.91 -36.51 -20.05
N PRO A 98 -20.29 -35.22 -20.05
CA PRO A 98 -20.51 -34.47 -18.82
C PRO A 98 -21.82 -34.91 -18.14
N ALA A 99 -21.86 -34.80 -16.81
CA ALA A 99 -23.07 -35.08 -16.04
C ALA A 99 -24.22 -34.09 -16.31
N HIS A 100 -23.88 -32.86 -16.73
CA HIS A 100 -24.83 -31.81 -17.11
C HIS A 100 -24.49 -31.29 -18.50
N GLN A 101 -25.51 -31.06 -19.34
CA GLN A 101 -25.30 -30.54 -20.69
C GLN A 101 -24.96 -29.04 -20.71
N GLU A 102 -25.48 -28.28 -19.75
CA GLU A 102 -25.26 -26.83 -19.64
C GLU A 102 -24.32 -26.48 -18.48
N SER A 103 -23.64 -25.34 -18.61
CA SER A 103 -22.77 -24.80 -17.56
C SER A 103 -23.56 -24.44 -16.30
N GLN A 104 -23.17 -25.03 -15.17
CA GLN A 104 -23.78 -24.78 -13.86
C GLN A 104 -23.15 -23.58 -13.12
N THR A 105 -22.33 -22.78 -13.82
CA THR A 105 -21.59 -21.67 -13.21
C THR A 105 -22.40 -20.39 -13.11
N ASP A 106 -23.53 -20.29 -13.81
CA ASP A 106 -24.43 -19.14 -13.68
C ASP A 106 -25.20 -19.21 -12.36
N GLY A 107 -25.21 -18.10 -11.61
CA GLY A 107 -25.75 -18.06 -10.24
C GLY A 107 -24.92 -18.79 -9.18
N LEU A 108 -23.80 -19.44 -9.55
CA LEU A 108 -22.90 -20.07 -8.58
C LEU A 108 -22.19 -18.98 -7.73
N LEU A 109 -22.46 -18.97 -6.43
CA LEU A 109 -21.81 -18.06 -5.50
C LEU A 109 -20.37 -18.51 -5.25
N LEU A 110 -19.43 -17.57 -5.41
CA LEU A 110 -18.03 -17.80 -5.03
C LEU A 110 -17.89 -17.86 -3.50
N GLU A 111 -16.79 -18.45 -3.05
CA GLU A 111 -16.43 -18.48 -1.64
C GLU A 111 -16.39 -17.05 -1.04
N GLY A 112 -16.97 -16.87 0.15
CA GLY A 112 -17.17 -15.55 0.75
C GLY A 112 -18.55 -14.94 0.49
N ALA A 113 -19.28 -15.36 -0.56
CA ALA A 113 -20.50 -14.64 -0.95
C ALA A 113 -21.80 -15.12 -0.26
N HIS A 114 -21.84 -16.32 0.35
CA HIS A 114 -23.09 -17.00 0.68
C HIS A 114 -23.89 -16.33 1.80
N LYS A 115 -23.21 -15.86 2.85
CA LYS A 115 -23.83 -15.19 4.02
C LYS A 115 -23.42 -13.74 4.16
N TRP A 116 -22.95 -13.13 3.08
CA TRP A 116 -22.55 -11.73 3.10
C TRP A 116 -23.76 -10.81 3.31
N THR A 117 -23.59 -9.79 4.15
CA THR A 117 -24.55 -8.69 4.29
C THR A 117 -23.80 -7.37 4.51
N PRO A 118 -24.34 -6.21 4.10
CA PRO A 118 -23.68 -4.91 4.32
C PRO A 118 -23.38 -4.60 5.79
N THR A 119 -24.17 -5.17 6.71
CA THR A 119 -24.06 -4.94 8.16
C THR A 119 -23.29 -6.02 8.90
N MET A 120 -22.74 -7.03 8.21
CA MET A 120 -22.08 -8.15 8.89
C MET A 120 -20.85 -7.73 9.72
N TYR A 121 -20.20 -6.62 9.37
CA TYR A 121 -19.09 -6.08 10.13
C TYR A 121 -19.48 -5.73 11.58
N ILE A 122 -20.75 -5.42 11.85
CA ILE A 122 -21.24 -5.14 13.20
C ILE A 122 -21.06 -6.37 14.10
N ARG A 123 -21.34 -7.57 13.58
CA ARG A 123 -21.11 -8.82 14.30
C ARG A 123 -19.62 -9.11 14.48
N LEU A 124 -18.79 -8.81 13.49
CA LEU A 124 -17.33 -8.93 13.66
C LEU A 124 -16.80 -8.04 14.81
N VAL A 125 -17.34 -6.83 14.95
CA VAL A 125 -17.01 -5.93 16.07
C VAL A 125 -17.52 -6.50 17.40
N GLN A 126 -18.79 -6.91 17.46
CA GLN A 126 -19.45 -7.36 18.70
C GLN A 126 -18.93 -8.71 19.19
N ASP A 127 -18.77 -9.69 18.30
CA ASP A 127 -18.46 -11.07 18.66
C ASP A 127 -16.96 -11.27 18.93
N PHE A 128 -16.08 -10.49 18.28
CA PHE A 128 -14.62 -10.65 18.39
C PHE A 128 -13.92 -9.48 19.08
N GLY A 129 -14.56 -8.32 19.20
CA GLY A 129 -13.92 -7.10 19.69
C GLY A 129 -12.91 -6.51 18.70
N LEU A 130 -13.18 -6.64 17.41
CA LEU A 130 -12.39 -6.01 16.34
C LEU A 130 -12.67 -4.50 16.25
N GLU A 131 -11.66 -3.75 15.83
CA GLU A 131 -11.84 -2.33 15.48
C GLU A 131 -12.80 -2.19 14.28
N SER A 132 -13.64 -1.15 14.28
CA SER A 132 -14.67 -1.00 13.24
C SER A 132 -14.11 -0.92 11.82
N GLU A 133 -12.95 -0.28 11.62
CA GLU A 133 -12.34 -0.17 10.30
C GLU A 133 -11.87 -1.54 9.79
N VAL A 134 -11.15 -2.28 10.64
CA VAL A 134 -10.71 -3.66 10.37
C VAL A 134 -11.90 -4.57 10.10
N ALA A 135 -12.95 -4.52 10.91
CA ALA A 135 -14.14 -5.32 10.72
C ALA A 135 -14.83 -5.06 9.36
N LYS A 136 -14.91 -3.79 8.94
CA LYS A 136 -15.43 -3.42 7.61
C LYS A 136 -14.53 -3.94 6.50
N HIS A 137 -13.22 -3.79 6.63
CA HIS A 137 -12.23 -4.33 5.69
C HIS A 137 -12.40 -5.84 5.50
N LEU A 138 -12.43 -6.60 6.60
CA LEU A 138 -12.59 -8.05 6.55
C LEU A 138 -13.92 -8.46 5.89
N ALA A 139 -15.03 -7.81 6.25
CA ALA A 139 -16.34 -8.07 5.68
C ALA A 139 -16.40 -7.80 4.17
N HIS A 140 -15.74 -6.74 3.68
CA HIS A 140 -15.68 -6.44 2.25
C HIS A 140 -14.76 -7.39 1.48
N THR A 141 -13.66 -7.82 2.09
CA THR A 141 -12.62 -8.59 1.42
C THR A 141 -12.92 -10.09 1.40
N TYR A 142 -13.32 -10.65 2.53
CA TYR A 142 -13.51 -12.11 2.70
C TYR A 142 -14.99 -12.52 2.72
N GLY A 143 -15.89 -11.54 2.72
CA GLY A 143 -17.32 -11.79 2.85
C GLY A 143 -17.65 -12.62 4.09
N ASP A 144 -18.46 -13.67 3.93
CA ASP A 144 -18.81 -14.60 5.02
C ASP A 144 -17.61 -15.36 5.63
N ARG A 145 -16.47 -15.41 4.93
CA ARG A 145 -15.22 -15.95 5.49
C ARG A 145 -14.54 -15.03 6.48
N ALA A 146 -14.95 -13.75 6.58
CA ALA A 146 -14.41 -12.81 7.55
C ALA A 146 -14.49 -13.32 9.00
N PHE A 147 -15.52 -14.11 9.34
CA PHE A 147 -15.63 -14.76 10.66
C PHE A 147 -14.54 -15.82 10.87
N SER A 148 -14.19 -16.58 9.83
CA SER A 148 -13.09 -17.55 9.88
C SER A 148 -11.74 -16.85 10.00
N VAL A 149 -11.56 -15.70 9.33
CA VAL A 149 -10.37 -14.85 9.48
C VAL A 149 -10.28 -14.31 10.90
N ALA A 150 -11.37 -13.71 11.42
CA ALA A 150 -11.40 -13.12 12.76
C ALA A 150 -11.06 -14.11 13.88
N LYS A 151 -11.44 -15.39 13.72
CA LYS A 151 -11.07 -16.47 14.67
C LYS A 151 -9.55 -16.71 14.78
N LEU A 152 -8.77 -16.29 13.79
CA LEU A 152 -7.31 -16.43 13.76
C LEU A 152 -6.58 -15.20 14.29
N ALA A 153 -7.31 -14.16 14.71
CA ALA A 153 -6.73 -12.93 15.17
C ALA A 153 -6.11 -13.07 16.56
N SER A 154 -4.86 -12.62 16.71
CA SER A 154 -4.22 -12.62 18.02
C SER A 154 -4.81 -11.54 18.92
N LEU A 155 -4.75 -11.79 20.24
CA LEU A 155 -5.06 -10.76 21.25
C LEU A 155 -4.08 -9.59 21.13
N THR A 156 -4.61 -8.37 21.18
CA THR A 156 -3.81 -7.15 21.13
C THR A 156 -3.16 -6.82 22.48
N GLY A 157 -3.72 -7.34 23.58
CA GLY A 157 -3.38 -6.95 24.95
C GLY A 157 -3.97 -5.61 25.39
N LYS A 158 -4.79 -4.96 24.54
CA LYS A 158 -5.48 -3.70 24.85
C LYS A 158 -6.90 -3.98 25.34
N ARG A 159 -7.49 -3.01 26.06
CA ARG A 159 -8.93 -3.04 26.38
C ARG A 159 -9.80 -2.98 25.11
N TRP A 160 -9.33 -2.23 24.11
CA TRP A 160 -9.94 -2.12 22.79
C TRP A 160 -8.88 -1.70 21.76
N PRO A 161 -8.91 -2.23 20.51
CA PRO A 161 -9.62 -3.45 20.11
C PRO A 161 -9.05 -4.68 20.84
N ILE A 162 -9.87 -5.71 21.07
CA ILE A 162 -9.50 -6.90 21.86
C ILE A 162 -8.57 -7.83 21.04
N VAL A 163 -8.91 -8.05 19.78
CA VAL A 163 -8.16 -8.90 18.84
C VAL A 163 -7.80 -8.12 17.56
N GLY A 164 -6.88 -8.68 16.78
CA GLY A 164 -6.50 -8.15 15.47
C GLY A 164 -5.33 -7.17 15.59
N ARG A 165 -4.10 -7.71 15.61
CA ARG A 165 -2.91 -6.86 15.59
C ARG A 165 -2.70 -6.38 14.17
N ARG A 166 -2.79 -5.07 13.95
CA ARG A 166 -2.51 -4.47 12.65
C ARG A 166 -1.07 -4.76 12.22
N LEU A 167 -0.87 -5.08 10.95
CA LEU A 167 0.45 -5.26 10.33
C LEU A 167 1.16 -3.93 10.11
N HIS A 168 0.38 -2.86 9.91
CA HIS A 168 0.83 -1.48 9.81
C HIS A 168 -0.23 -0.56 10.42
N SER A 169 0.19 0.50 11.11
CA SER A 169 -0.72 1.37 11.87
C SER A 169 -1.79 2.03 10.99
N GLU A 170 -1.40 2.50 9.80
CA GLU A 170 -2.27 3.24 8.87
C GLU A 170 -3.22 2.39 8.03
N PHE A 171 -3.07 1.06 8.01
CA PHE A 171 -3.88 0.18 7.15
C PHE A 171 -4.65 -0.85 7.97
N PRO A 172 -5.86 -1.27 7.53
CA PRO A 172 -6.72 -2.16 8.31
C PRO A 172 -6.33 -3.64 8.20
N TYR A 173 -5.10 -3.96 7.76
CA TYR A 173 -4.63 -5.33 7.60
C TYR A 173 -4.14 -5.90 8.93
N ILE A 174 -4.57 -7.11 9.29
CA ILE A 174 -4.20 -7.74 10.56
C ILE A 174 -3.44 -9.05 10.40
N ASP A 175 -2.77 -9.46 11.47
CA ASP A 175 -2.04 -10.72 11.59
C ASP A 175 -2.88 -11.96 11.19
N ALA A 176 -4.17 -11.94 11.49
CA ALA A 176 -5.11 -13.01 11.14
C ALA A 176 -5.20 -13.27 9.62
N GLU A 177 -5.10 -12.22 8.80
CA GLU A 177 -5.19 -12.33 7.35
C GLU A 177 -3.98 -13.05 6.76
N VAL A 178 -2.80 -12.90 7.37
CA VAL A 178 -1.59 -13.62 6.95
C VAL A 178 -1.75 -15.13 7.20
N ARG A 179 -2.30 -15.50 8.36
CA ARG A 179 -2.59 -16.90 8.69
C ARG A 179 -3.66 -17.48 7.78
N TYR A 180 -4.70 -16.70 7.50
CA TYR A 180 -5.75 -17.12 6.58
C TYR A 180 -5.22 -17.26 5.14
N ALA A 181 -4.38 -16.32 4.68
CA ALA A 181 -3.74 -16.38 3.37
C ALA A 181 -2.91 -17.66 3.17
N CYS A 182 -2.24 -18.16 4.21
CA CYS A 182 -1.52 -19.44 4.16
C CYS A 182 -2.46 -20.63 3.87
N ARG A 183 -3.71 -20.57 4.38
CA ARG A 183 -4.76 -21.56 4.09
C ARG A 183 -5.34 -21.39 2.69
N GLU A 184 -5.27 -20.18 2.14
CA GLU A 184 -5.57 -19.85 0.74
C GLU A 184 -4.36 -20.04 -0.19
N TYR A 185 -3.46 -20.96 0.17
CA TYR A 185 -2.30 -21.38 -0.63
C TYR A 185 -1.29 -20.26 -0.94
N ALA A 186 -1.19 -19.22 -0.11
CA ALA A 186 -0.11 -18.25 -0.22
C ALA A 186 1.21 -18.88 0.23
N ALA A 187 2.10 -19.20 -0.73
CA ALA A 187 3.34 -19.93 -0.46
C ALA A 187 4.55 -18.99 -0.25
N THR A 188 4.43 -17.72 -0.62
CA THR A 188 5.51 -16.73 -0.52
C THR A 188 5.04 -15.45 0.16
N ALA A 189 5.97 -14.70 0.74
CA ALA A 189 5.68 -13.38 1.30
C ALA A 189 5.09 -12.40 0.24
N VAL A 190 5.48 -12.59 -1.03
CA VAL A 190 4.93 -11.83 -2.17
C VAL A 190 3.45 -12.16 -2.42
N ASP A 191 3.04 -13.42 -2.25
CA ASP A 191 1.62 -13.80 -2.36
C ASP A 191 0.76 -13.07 -1.33
N VAL A 192 1.26 -12.93 -0.10
CA VAL A 192 0.55 -12.21 0.95
C VAL A 192 0.52 -10.71 0.66
N ILE A 193 1.69 -10.06 0.55
CA ILE A 193 1.77 -8.59 0.47
C ILE A 193 1.24 -8.02 -0.85
N GLY A 194 1.42 -8.78 -1.95
CA GLY A 194 1.05 -8.36 -3.29
C GLY A 194 -0.33 -8.84 -3.73
N ARG A 195 -0.75 -10.06 -3.36
CA ARG A 195 -1.97 -10.68 -3.94
C ARG A 195 -3.13 -10.77 -2.95
N ARG A 196 -2.88 -11.17 -1.71
CA ARG A 196 -3.94 -11.37 -0.70
C ARG A 196 -4.31 -10.06 0.01
N LEU A 197 -3.32 -9.34 0.53
CA LEU A 197 -3.54 -8.03 1.18
C LEU A 197 -3.58 -6.89 0.15
N ARG A 198 -2.74 -6.99 -0.90
CA ARG A 198 -2.50 -5.94 -1.91
C ARG A 198 -1.91 -4.64 -1.34
N LEU A 199 -1.35 -4.65 -0.13
CA LEU A 199 -0.69 -3.49 0.49
C LEU A 199 0.44 -2.95 -0.40
N ALA A 200 1.16 -3.82 -1.10
CA ALA A 200 2.20 -3.43 -2.05
C ALA A 200 1.69 -2.52 -3.19
N PHE A 201 0.42 -2.63 -3.58
CA PHE A 201 -0.21 -1.80 -4.62
C PHE A 201 -0.72 -0.47 -4.07
N LEU A 202 -0.93 -0.37 -2.76
CA LEU A 202 -1.39 0.85 -2.10
C LEU A 202 -0.22 1.72 -1.67
N ASN A 203 0.77 1.13 -1.00
CA ASN A 203 1.92 1.84 -0.47
C ASN A 203 3.11 0.88 -0.29
N THR A 204 4.17 1.08 -1.08
CA THR A 204 5.37 0.24 -1.04
C THR A 204 6.18 0.38 0.24
N GLN A 205 6.18 1.56 0.87
CA GLN A 205 6.85 1.77 2.15
C GLN A 205 6.15 1.03 3.28
N ALA A 206 4.84 1.23 3.43
CA ALA A 206 4.03 0.52 4.44
C ALA A 206 4.07 -1.00 4.22
N ALA A 207 4.11 -1.45 2.96
CA ALA A 207 4.32 -2.85 2.63
C ALA A 207 5.68 -3.36 3.14
N GLY A 208 6.75 -2.59 2.94
CA GLY A 208 8.09 -2.92 3.43
C GLY A 208 8.17 -3.00 4.95
N GLU A 209 7.51 -2.06 5.65
CA GLU A 209 7.44 -2.03 7.11
C GLU A 209 6.63 -3.23 7.67
N ALA A 210 5.60 -3.68 6.96
CA ALA A 210 4.81 -4.85 7.35
C ALA A 210 5.51 -6.20 7.08
N LEU A 211 6.46 -6.25 6.14
CA LEU A 211 7.07 -7.51 5.66
C LEU A 211 7.70 -8.38 6.75
N PRO A 212 8.50 -7.85 7.70
CA PRO A 212 9.10 -8.66 8.75
C PRO A 212 8.05 -9.42 9.57
N THR A 213 6.96 -8.73 9.93
CA THR A 213 5.84 -9.33 10.67
C THR A 213 5.12 -10.39 9.83
N VAL A 214 4.87 -10.11 8.55
CA VAL A 214 4.27 -11.08 7.61
C VAL A 214 5.11 -12.34 7.49
N VAL A 215 6.42 -12.21 7.26
CA VAL A 215 7.35 -13.34 7.12
C VAL A 215 7.42 -14.15 8.40
N ASN A 216 7.43 -13.49 9.57
CA ASN A 216 7.41 -14.20 10.85
C ASN A 216 6.14 -15.03 11.03
N ILE A 217 4.96 -14.49 10.72
CA ILE A 217 3.70 -15.24 10.82
C ILE A 217 3.68 -16.41 9.82
N MET A 218 4.11 -16.19 8.56
CA MET A 218 4.19 -17.29 7.59
C MET A 218 5.17 -18.38 8.03
N ALA A 219 6.27 -18.00 8.68
CA ALA A 219 7.24 -18.95 9.20
C ALA A 219 6.67 -19.80 10.35
N GLU A 220 5.79 -19.24 11.17
CA GLU A 220 5.05 -19.99 12.19
C GLU A 220 4.11 -21.02 11.53
N GLU A 221 3.32 -20.60 10.54
CA GLU A 221 2.35 -21.46 9.85
C GLU A 221 3.02 -22.60 9.07
N TYR A 222 4.13 -22.32 8.38
CA TYR A 222 4.85 -23.30 7.54
C TYR A 222 6.07 -23.93 8.21
N LYS A 223 6.41 -23.53 9.44
CA LYS A 223 7.61 -23.98 10.17
C LYS A 223 8.90 -23.72 9.38
N TRP A 224 9.04 -22.52 8.83
CA TRP A 224 10.23 -22.13 8.06
C TRP A 224 11.47 -22.01 8.94
N SER A 225 12.63 -22.37 8.37
CA SER A 225 13.93 -22.10 8.99
C SER A 225 14.29 -20.61 8.90
N GLU A 226 15.26 -20.16 9.70
CA GLU A 226 15.77 -18.79 9.62
C GLU A 226 16.37 -18.45 8.23
N ALA A 227 16.97 -19.45 7.57
CA ALA A 227 17.45 -19.29 6.20
C ALA A 227 16.30 -19.03 5.21
N GLU A 228 15.18 -19.75 5.36
CA GLU A 228 14.00 -19.57 4.52
C GLU A 228 13.29 -18.23 4.81
N LYS A 229 13.20 -17.82 6.07
CA LYS A 229 12.68 -16.50 6.47
C LYS A 229 13.46 -15.37 5.80
N LYS A 230 14.80 -15.44 5.87
CA LYS A 230 15.68 -14.48 5.20
C LYS A 230 15.46 -14.46 3.68
N ARG A 231 15.41 -15.63 3.04
CA ARG A 231 15.16 -15.76 1.60
C ARG A 231 13.82 -15.12 1.19
N GLN A 232 12.76 -15.37 1.95
CA GLN A 232 11.42 -14.83 1.67
C GLN A 232 11.37 -13.32 1.85
N LEU A 233 12.01 -12.79 2.91
CA LEU A 233 12.10 -11.35 3.16
C LEU A 233 12.87 -10.64 2.03
N GLU A 234 14.05 -11.16 1.66
CA GLU A 234 14.87 -10.59 0.58
C GLU A 234 14.13 -10.61 -0.77
N ALA A 235 13.45 -11.72 -1.09
CA ALA A 235 12.66 -11.82 -2.30
C ALA A 235 11.50 -10.82 -2.34
N ALA A 236 10.81 -10.62 -1.21
CA ALA A 236 9.71 -9.67 -1.12
C ALA A 236 10.18 -8.20 -1.16
N ILE A 237 11.32 -7.88 -0.53
CA ILE A 237 11.94 -6.55 -0.65
C ILE A 237 12.32 -6.28 -2.10
N LYS A 238 12.95 -7.24 -2.78
CA LYS A 238 13.29 -7.11 -4.20
C LYS A 238 12.05 -6.87 -5.07
N TYR A 239 10.95 -7.58 -4.79
CA TYR A 239 9.67 -7.36 -5.46
C TYR A 239 9.16 -5.92 -5.27
N LEU A 240 9.15 -5.38 -4.05
CA LEU A 240 8.73 -3.99 -3.81
C LEU A 240 9.63 -2.98 -4.55
N GLN A 241 10.93 -3.21 -4.51
CA GLN A 241 11.95 -2.38 -5.14
C GLN A 241 11.85 -2.33 -6.66
N GLN A 242 11.68 -3.49 -7.30
CA GLN A 242 11.81 -3.64 -8.75
C GLN A 242 10.46 -3.66 -9.47
N GLU A 243 9.46 -4.33 -8.91
CA GLU A 243 8.17 -4.57 -9.57
C GLU A 243 7.08 -3.59 -9.13
N MET A 244 7.20 -3.02 -7.92
CA MET A 244 6.21 -2.08 -7.35
C MET A 244 6.69 -0.62 -7.32
N GLY A 245 7.81 -0.32 -7.97
CA GLY A 245 8.26 1.05 -8.25
C GLY A 245 8.95 1.78 -7.08
N GLN A 246 9.27 1.10 -5.98
CA GLN A 246 9.89 1.73 -4.81
C GLN A 246 11.28 2.33 -5.14
N ASN A 247 12.11 1.65 -5.94
CA ASN A 247 13.42 2.21 -6.34
C ASN A 247 13.29 3.37 -7.32
N VAL A 248 12.28 3.35 -8.19
CA VAL A 248 12.03 4.46 -9.14
C VAL A 248 11.70 5.73 -8.37
N ASN A 249 10.87 5.61 -7.33
CA ASN A 249 10.58 6.70 -6.42
C ASN A 249 11.84 7.20 -5.71
N ARG A 250 12.65 6.30 -5.16
CA ARG A 250 13.89 6.67 -4.46
C ARG A 250 14.92 7.35 -5.37
N ALA A 251 15.23 6.76 -6.52
CA ALA A 251 16.17 7.34 -7.48
C ALA A 251 15.67 8.69 -8.05
N SER A 252 14.34 8.89 -8.11
CA SER A 252 13.77 10.19 -8.47
C SER A 252 13.94 11.25 -7.38
N ARG A 253 14.13 10.85 -6.11
CA ARG A 253 14.46 11.74 -4.98
C ARG A 253 15.94 12.12 -4.95
N GLU A 254 16.83 11.15 -5.13
CA GLU A 254 18.30 11.36 -5.15
C GLU A 254 18.76 12.29 -6.28
N LYS A 255 18.04 12.32 -7.41
CA LYS A 255 18.38 13.15 -8.58
C LYS A 255 17.82 14.57 -8.53
N ILE A 256 17.18 14.99 -7.45
CA ILE A 256 16.60 16.34 -7.36
C ILE A 256 17.74 17.33 -7.10
N PRO A 257 18.06 18.21 -8.06
CA PRO A 257 19.06 19.24 -7.81
C PRO A 257 18.57 20.13 -6.67
N ILE A 258 19.42 20.36 -5.66
CA ILE A 258 19.13 21.24 -4.53
C ILE A 258 19.07 22.69 -5.06
N ASN A 259 17.89 23.11 -5.52
CA ASN A 259 17.62 24.48 -5.95
C ASN A 259 17.00 25.27 -4.79
N LEU A 260 17.81 25.45 -3.74
CA LEU A 260 17.47 26.20 -2.54
C LEU A 260 18.20 27.54 -2.56
N SER A 261 17.50 28.62 -2.21
CA SER A 261 18.11 29.93 -2.03
C SER A 261 19.02 29.92 -0.80
N LYS A 262 19.97 30.85 -0.73
CA LYS A 262 20.87 30.97 0.44
C LYS A 262 20.11 31.18 1.76
N SER A 263 18.96 31.86 1.72
CA SER A 263 18.13 32.07 2.91
C SER A 263 17.45 30.77 3.36
N GLU A 264 16.96 29.96 2.41
CA GLU A 264 16.33 28.67 2.70
C GLU A 264 17.35 27.67 3.25
N ILE A 265 18.55 27.62 2.67
CA ILE A 265 19.63 26.77 3.18
C ILE A 265 19.95 27.16 4.64
N SER A 266 20.03 28.47 4.94
CA SER A 266 20.28 28.93 6.31
C SER A 266 19.18 28.52 7.29
N GLU A 267 17.92 28.54 6.86
CA GLU A 267 16.78 28.09 7.66
C GLU A 267 16.83 26.58 7.91
N TYR A 268 17.09 25.78 6.87
CA TYR A 268 17.22 24.33 7.02
C TYR A 268 18.44 23.91 7.86
N VAL A 269 19.58 24.61 7.76
CA VAL A 269 20.74 24.41 8.64
C VAL A 269 20.34 24.64 10.10
N LYS A 270 19.59 25.70 10.39
CA LYS A 270 19.12 25.97 11.76
C LYS A 270 18.19 24.86 12.26
N ARG A 271 17.25 24.41 11.43
CA ARG A 271 16.34 23.29 11.78
C ARG A 271 17.12 22.00 12.03
N PHE A 272 18.06 21.64 11.17
CA PHE A 272 18.90 20.45 11.32
C PHE A 272 19.69 20.48 12.65
N ASN A 273 20.36 21.60 12.93
CA ASN A 273 21.11 21.78 14.18
C ASN A 273 20.23 21.80 15.44
N SER A 274 18.94 22.13 15.31
CA SER A 274 18.00 22.07 16.43
C SER A 274 17.57 20.63 16.76
N LEU A 275 17.63 19.74 15.77
CA LEU A 275 17.37 18.31 15.95
C LEU A 275 18.63 17.59 16.41
N ASP A 276 19.78 17.89 15.81
CA ASP A 276 21.11 17.38 16.22
C ASP A 276 21.61 18.06 17.51
N THR A 277 21.06 17.63 18.64
CA THR A 277 21.30 18.22 19.96
C THR A 277 22.77 18.12 20.38
N ASP A 278 23.47 17.07 19.91
CA ASP A 278 24.86 16.78 20.26
C ASP A 278 25.87 17.32 19.22
N LYS A 279 25.41 18.01 18.16
CA LYS A 279 26.25 18.51 17.05
C LYS A 279 27.12 17.43 16.39
N LYS A 280 26.56 16.24 16.22
CA LYS A 280 27.22 15.08 15.60
C LYS A 280 27.39 15.22 14.09
N GLY A 281 26.61 16.11 13.46
CA GLY A 281 26.53 16.26 12.00
C GLY A 281 25.52 15.33 11.33
N TYR A 282 24.77 14.56 12.11
CA TYR A 282 23.70 13.66 11.68
C TYR A 282 22.61 13.60 12.76
N ILE A 283 21.38 13.30 12.34
CA ILE A 283 20.24 13.12 13.26
C ILE A 283 20.05 11.63 13.50
N SER A 284 20.22 11.20 14.75
CA SER A 284 19.99 9.81 15.17
C SER A 284 18.57 9.60 15.70
N LEU A 285 18.19 8.34 15.87
CA LEU A 285 16.92 7.97 16.50
C LEU A 285 16.77 8.53 17.92
N ASN A 286 17.89 8.64 18.66
CA ASN A 286 17.89 9.24 19.99
C ASN A 286 17.66 10.75 19.94
N ASP A 287 18.16 11.44 18.91
CA ASP A 287 17.92 12.87 18.72
C ASP A 287 16.43 13.14 18.44
N LEU A 288 15.83 12.36 17.54
CA LEU A 288 14.38 12.40 17.28
C LEU A 288 13.56 12.15 18.55
N ARG A 289 13.94 11.11 19.33
CA ARG A 289 13.27 10.77 20.59
C ARG A 289 13.38 11.91 21.61
N ALA A 290 14.57 12.47 21.79
CA ALA A 290 14.81 13.57 22.72
C ALA A 290 14.02 14.81 22.31
N SER A 291 14.01 15.12 21.01
CA SER A 291 13.28 16.23 20.42
C SER A 291 11.76 16.10 20.67
N LEU A 292 11.18 14.93 20.45
CA LEU A 292 9.76 14.65 20.68
C LEU A 292 9.39 14.64 22.17
N LYS A 293 10.23 14.05 23.01
CA LYS A 293 10.03 14.02 24.46
C LYS A 293 10.10 15.41 25.08
N ALA A 294 10.99 16.28 24.60
CA ALA A 294 11.05 17.68 25.00
C ALA A 294 9.75 18.46 24.68
N ARG A 295 8.93 17.94 23.75
CA ARG A 295 7.62 18.49 23.35
C ARG A 295 6.44 17.79 24.02
N GLY A 296 6.69 16.92 25.01
CA GLY A 296 5.63 16.19 25.72
C GLY A 296 4.92 15.13 24.86
N GLN A 297 5.47 14.79 23.69
CA GLN A 297 4.99 13.68 22.87
C GLN A 297 5.84 12.44 23.16
N ASP A 298 5.19 11.40 23.67
CA ASP A 298 5.82 10.09 23.85
C ASP A 298 5.49 9.23 22.62
N VAL A 299 6.47 9.06 21.74
CA VAL A 299 6.34 8.30 20.50
C VAL A 299 7.06 6.96 20.66
N PRO A 300 6.41 5.82 20.37
CA PRO A 300 7.04 4.50 20.44
C PRO A 300 8.30 4.39 19.58
N GLY A 301 9.26 3.58 20.03
CA GLY A 301 10.54 3.37 19.33
C GLY A 301 10.40 2.92 17.88
N ASP A 302 9.43 2.05 17.61
CA ASP A 302 9.18 1.52 16.26
C ASP A 302 8.76 2.64 15.30
N THR A 303 7.83 3.51 15.73
CA THR A 303 7.38 4.67 14.95
C THR A 303 8.52 5.65 14.67
N LEU A 304 9.43 5.86 15.62
CA LEU A 304 10.61 6.70 15.40
C LEU A 304 11.54 6.11 14.33
N HIS A 305 11.67 4.79 14.30
CA HIS A 305 12.49 4.12 13.31
C HIS A 305 11.87 4.23 11.91
N GLU A 306 10.55 4.10 11.79
CA GLU A 306 9.82 4.32 10.54
C GLU A 306 9.97 5.77 10.03
N ILE A 307 9.91 6.76 10.92
CA ILE A 307 10.13 8.18 10.58
C ILE A 307 11.55 8.40 10.06
N LEU A 308 12.55 7.79 10.70
CA LEU A 308 13.95 7.93 10.32
C LEU A 308 14.23 7.28 8.95
N ASN A 309 13.70 6.08 8.72
CA ASN A 309 13.82 5.34 7.46
C ASN A 309 13.17 6.04 6.27
N GLU A 310 12.30 7.03 6.50
CA GLU A 310 11.68 7.83 5.44
C GLU A 310 12.69 8.75 4.74
N ILE A 311 13.69 9.22 5.49
CA ILE A 311 14.75 10.13 4.99
C ILE A 311 16.05 9.39 4.75
N ASP A 312 16.40 8.46 5.63
CA ASP A 312 17.65 7.70 5.55
C ASP A 312 17.68 6.92 4.22
N LEU A 313 18.34 7.52 3.22
CA LEU A 313 18.44 6.94 1.91
C LEU A 313 19.48 5.83 2.01
N ASN A 314 20.65 6.09 2.56
CA ASN A 314 21.73 5.11 2.59
C ASN A 314 21.52 3.93 3.56
N LEU A 315 20.44 3.93 4.35
CA LEU A 315 20.03 2.93 5.35
C LEU A 315 21.10 2.71 6.44
N ASN A 316 21.84 3.75 6.81
CA ASN A 316 22.86 3.68 7.85
C ASN A 316 22.29 3.87 9.27
N GLY A 317 20.99 4.12 9.40
CA GLY A 317 20.29 4.35 10.67
C GLY A 317 20.44 5.78 11.20
N GLN A 318 20.91 6.71 10.37
CA GLN A 318 21.14 8.12 10.68
C GLN A 318 20.65 8.97 9.51
N VAL A 319 20.28 10.22 9.79
CA VAL A 319 19.95 11.19 8.72
C VAL A 319 21.11 12.17 8.60
N GLU A 320 21.83 12.08 7.50
CA GLU A 320 22.93 12.99 7.17
C GLU A 320 22.40 14.34 6.68
N PHE A 321 23.24 15.38 6.74
CA PHE A 321 22.82 16.74 6.41
C PHE A 321 22.41 16.89 4.93
N ASP A 322 23.09 16.20 4.03
CA ASP A 322 22.77 16.16 2.61
C ASP A 322 21.47 15.41 2.32
N GLU A 323 21.20 14.30 3.01
CA GLU A 323 19.91 13.58 2.93
C GLU A 323 18.75 14.45 3.42
N TYR A 324 18.97 15.18 4.52
CA TYR A 324 18.00 16.14 5.04
C TYR A 324 17.73 17.29 4.06
N LEU A 325 18.77 17.87 3.45
CA LEU A 325 18.60 18.91 2.43
C LEU A 325 17.94 18.39 1.16
N GLN A 326 18.27 17.17 0.72
CA GLN A 326 17.62 16.52 -0.42
C GLN A 326 16.13 16.33 -0.15
N MET A 327 15.75 15.88 1.06
CA MET A 327 14.34 15.76 1.43
C MET A 327 13.65 17.13 1.42
N MET A 328 14.23 18.15 2.04
CA MET A 328 13.62 19.49 2.08
C MET A 328 13.48 20.12 0.68
N ALA A 329 14.49 19.92 -0.18
CA ALA A 329 14.39 20.29 -1.59
C ALA A 329 13.30 19.50 -2.32
N ALA A 330 13.18 18.19 -2.05
CA ALA A 330 12.18 17.33 -2.64
C ALA A 330 10.75 17.70 -2.21
N ILE A 331 10.54 18.14 -0.97
CA ILE A 331 9.25 18.64 -0.46
C ILE A 331 8.89 19.97 -1.12
N LYS A 332 9.86 20.89 -1.26
CA LYS A 332 9.66 22.18 -1.91
C LYS A 332 9.29 22.05 -3.39
N VAL A 333 10.02 21.21 -4.12
CA VAL A 333 9.73 20.88 -5.54
C VAL A 333 8.48 19.99 -5.63
N GLY A 334 8.12 19.36 -4.51
CA GLY A 334 6.94 18.55 -4.36
C GLY A 334 7.07 17.12 -4.89
N SER A 335 8.29 16.68 -5.12
CA SER A 335 8.62 15.27 -5.34
C SER A 335 8.46 14.40 -4.09
N ILE A 336 8.11 14.98 -2.94
CA ILE A 336 7.63 14.28 -1.74
C ILE A 336 6.42 15.06 -1.23
N SER A 337 5.35 14.34 -0.89
CA SER A 337 4.18 14.88 -0.17
C SER A 337 4.01 14.12 1.13
N HIS A 338 3.63 14.83 2.19
CA HIS A 338 3.30 14.26 3.50
C HIS A 338 4.44 13.47 4.17
N SER A 339 5.62 14.08 4.32
CA SER A 339 6.69 13.49 5.12
C SER A 339 6.44 13.65 6.62
N ARG A 340 6.47 12.54 7.38
CA ARG A 340 6.31 12.58 8.85
C ARG A 340 7.47 13.31 9.49
N PHE A 341 8.67 13.07 9.00
CA PHE A 341 9.85 13.78 9.50
C PHE A 341 9.78 15.28 9.20
N ALA A 342 9.33 15.68 8.02
CA ALA A 342 9.21 17.11 7.70
C ALA A 342 8.22 17.83 8.61
N GLN A 343 7.08 17.21 8.91
CA GLN A 343 6.13 17.75 9.89
C GLN A 343 6.80 17.93 11.26
N LEU A 344 7.61 16.96 11.70
CA LEU A 344 8.37 17.07 12.96
C LEU A 344 9.40 18.19 12.92
N ALA A 345 10.11 18.36 11.81
CA ALA A 345 11.10 19.40 11.63
C ALA A 345 10.49 20.81 11.58
N GLU A 346 9.29 20.96 11.00
CA GLU A 346 8.53 22.23 11.01
C GLU A 346 8.00 22.58 12.40
N MET A 347 7.42 21.59 13.11
CA MET A 347 6.96 21.78 14.49
C MET A 347 8.10 22.17 15.45
N ALA A 348 9.32 21.72 15.19
CA ALA A 348 10.50 22.10 15.96
C ALA A 348 10.81 23.62 15.90
N GLU A 349 10.45 24.29 14.80
CA GLU A 349 10.77 25.71 14.59
C GLU A 349 9.74 26.66 15.25
N GLU A 350 8.44 26.31 15.18
CA GLU A 350 7.37 27.14 15.75
C GLU A 350 7.55 27.40 17.26
N ASP A 351 8.13 26.42 17.98
CA ASP A 351 8.40 26.53 19.41
C ASP A 351 9.61 27.42 19.73
N GLN A 352 10.62 27.48 18.86
CA GLN A 352 11.73 28.43 19.01
C GLN A 352 11.26 29.88 18.83
N ARG A 353 10.33 30.12 17.90
CA ARG A 353 9.72 31.46 17.71
C ARG A 353 8.85 31.88 18.91
N LYS A 354 8.27 30.94 19.66
CA LYS A 354 7.43 31.20 20.85
C LYS A 354 8.21 31.41 22.14
N LYS A 355 9.49 31.02 22.23
CA LYS A 355 10.38 31.34 23.37
C LYS A 355 10.84 32.79 23.31
N ILE A 356 9.94 33.72 23.65
CA ILE A 356 10.29 35.13 23.92
C ILE A 356 11.07 35.17 25.24
N THR A 357 12.29 35.73 25.23
CA THR A 357 13.10 35.93 26.43
C THR A 357 12.47 37.02 27.30
N VAL A 358 12.14 36.68 28.55
CA VAL A 358 11.75 37.66 29.56
C VAL A 358 13.02 38.29 30.12
N ASP A 359 13.64 39.19 29.34
CA ASP A 359 14.66 40.07 29.90
C ASP A 359 13.96 41.07 30.82
N ARG A 360 14.30 40.95 32.10
CA ARG A 360 13.91 41.87 33.16
C ARG A 360 14.41 43.26 32.78
N SER A 361 13.49 44.12 32.35
CA SER A 361 13.73 45.57 32.33
C SER A 361 14.02 46.01 33.76
N GLY A 362 15.30 46.26 34.05
CA GLY A 362 15.73 47.00 35.21
C GLY A 362 15.20 48.43 35.09
N GLY A 363 14.13 48.71 35.83
CA GLY A 363 13.72 50.08 36.15
C GLY A 363 14.38 50.47 37.46
N GLY A 364 15.48 51.23 37.37
CA GLY A 364 16.05 51.97 38.49
C GLY A 364 15.81 53.45 38.30
N LEU A 365 15.05 54.06 39.21
CA LEU A 365 15.37 55.23 40.05
C LEU A 365 14.13 55.67 40.82
#